data_AF-A0AAD9HFP8-F1
#
_entry.id   AF-A0AAD9HFP8-F1
#
_cell.length_a   1.000
_cell.length_b   1.000
_cell.length_c   1.000
_cell.angle_alpha   90.00
_cell.angle_beta   90.00
_cell.angle_gamma   90.00
#
_symmetry.space_group_name_H-M   'P 1'
#
loop_
_entity.id
_entity.type
_entity.pdbx_description
1 polymer ?
#
loop_
_entity_poly.entity_id
_entity_poly.type
_entity_poly.pdbx_seq_one_letter_code
_entity_poly.pdbx_strand_id
1 'polypeptide(L)'
;MKANAVVMARAAALRGLRRAQVERRPLCSKIPRRQLPAAVPRACMSSVSKAVGVAPAPPPPAPARGPELAAAQRTAEAKEIFQKAASATTVRHDWTKEEISAIYYQPLLELAFQAGSVHRRFHNPAEVQLCTLMNIKTGGCTEDCSYCAQSTRYQDGTGLKAKRVESVESVLAAARKAKENGSTRFCMGAAWRDMRGRRNSLRNIKEMVSGVRGMGMEVCVTLGMIDEHQARELKEAGLTAYNHNVDTSREFYPSVISTRSYDERLRTLGHVRDAGINVCSGGILGLGESSGDRVGLLHTVSTLPSHPESFPVNALVPIKGTPLGDRAPIQFSSMLRTIAAARIVMPATIIRIAAGRKTMSEEQQAMCFMAGANAIFTGEKMLTTDCNSWDEDNAMFGRWGLKPMKSFNKSATPVDEIGL
;
A
#
# COMPACT_ATOMS: atom_id res chain seq x y z
N MET A 1 -12.93 -55.15 -12.32
CA MET A 1 -12.26 -55.65 -11.10
C MET A 1 -10.79 -55.20 -11.02
N LYS A 2 -10.52 -53.90 -10.87
CA LYS A 2 -9.21 -53.36 -10.48
C LYS A 2 -9.43 -52.06 -9.71
N ALA A 3 -10.03 -52.18 -8.54
CA ALA A 3 -10.22 -51.11 -7.56
C ALA A 3 -10.26 -51.78 -6.18
N ASN A 4 -9.10 -52.25 -5.70
CA ASN A 4 -8.95 -52.69 -4.30
C ASN A 4 -7.49 -52.86 -3.81
N ALA A 5 -6.49 -52.38 -4.56
CA ALA A 5 -5.07 -52.53 -4.17
C ALA A 5 -4.44 -51.27 -3.56
N VAL A 6 -5.15 -50.13 -3.51
CA VAL A 6 -4.60 -48.85 -3.01
C VAL A 6 -5.07 -48.52 -1.58
N VAL A 7 -6.04 -49.27 -1.04
CA VAL A 7 -6.57 -49.04 0.32
C VAL A 7 -5.81 -49.82 1.41
N MET A 8 -4.99 -50.81 1.04
CA MET A 8 -4.23 -51.63 2.02
C MET A 8 -2.78 -51.17 2.25
N ALA A 9 -2.27 -50.18 1.51
CA ALA A 9 -0.90 -49.68 1.68
C ALA A 9 -0.77 -48.44 2.59
N ARG A 10 -1.88 -47.90 3.12
CA ARG A 10 -1.89 -46.74 4.04
C ARG A 10 -2.19 -47.08 5.51
N ALA A 11 -2.34 -48.37 5.86
CA ALA A 11 -2.64 -48.80 7.22
C ALA A 11 -1.41 -49.26 8.05
N ALA A 12 -0.20 -49.22 7.48
CA ALA A 12 1.02 -49.76 8.12
C ALA A 12 2.07 -48.69 8.55
N ALA A 13 1.71 -47.41 8.60
CA ALA A 13 2.61 -46.33 9.04
C ALA A 13 2.10 -45.55 10.27
N LEU A 14 1.22 -46.17 11.07
CA LEU A 14 0.65 -45.58 12.30
C LEU A 14 0.80 -46.48 13.54
N ARG A 15 1.76 -47.41 13.54
CA ARG A 15 2.10 -48.23 14.72
C ARG A 15 3.61 -48.31 14.89
N GLY A 16 4.17 -47.32 15.59
CA GLY A 16 5.54 -47.32 16.06
C GLY A 16 5.88 -45.95 16.61
N LEU A 17 6.28 -45.90 17.89
CA LEU A 17 6.69 -44.73 18.70
C LEU A 17 5.61 -44.15 19.63
N ARG A 18 5.26 -44.92 20.67
CA ARG A 18 5.03 -44.39 22.02
C ARG A 18 6.03 -45.04 22.97
N ARG A 19 6.90 -44.25 23.59
CA ARG A 19 7.38 -44.38 24.99
C ARG A 19 8.52 -43.38 25.24
N ALA A 20 8.20 -42.25 25.86
CA ALA A 20 9.13 -41.51 26.70
C ALA A 20 8.34 -41.15 27.97
N GLN A 21 8.76 -41.75 29.08
CA GLN A 21 8.14 -41.63 30.39
C GLN A 21 8.44 -40.25 31.00
N VAL A 22 7.42 -39.66 31.61
CA VAL A 22 7.52 -38.51 32.51
C VAL A 22 7.80 -39.06 33.90
N GLU A 23 9.02 -38.88 34.41
CA GLU A 23 9.33 -39.08 35.83
C GLU A 23 9.32 -37.75 36.58
N ARG A 24 8.53 -37.70 37.65
CA ARG A 24 8.50 -36.63 38.65
C ARG A 24 9.51 -36.93 39.75
N ARG A 25 10.37 -35.97 40.11
CA ARG A 25 10.95 -35.86 41.46
C ARG A 25 11.02 -34.39 41.89
N PRO A 26 10.76 -34.06 43.18
CA PRO A 26 10.69 -32.71 43.69
C PRO A 26 12.06 -32.23 44.20
N LEU A 27 12.35 -30.94 44.08
CA LEU A 27 13.41 -30.30 44.85
C LEU A 27 12.95 -28.93 45.34
N CYS A 28 12.96 -28.84 46.66
CA CYS A 28 12.58 -27.74 47.51
C CYS A 28 13.81 -26.86 47.77
N SER A 29 13.73 -25.55 47.57
CA SER A 29 14.63 -24.59 48.24
C SER A 29 14.10 -23.15 48.22
N LYS A 30 13.54 -22.77 49.38
CA LYS A 30 13.83 -21.55 50.16
C LYS A 30 13.85 -20.18 49.44
N ILE A 31 12.76 -19.43 49.67
CA ILE A 31 12.68 -17.97 49.53
C ILE A 31 12.90 -17.34 50.92
N PRO A 32 13.82 -16.37 51.12
CA PRO A 32 13.88 -15.61 52.37
C PRO A 32 12.90 -14.43 52.36
N ARG A 33 12.19 -14.28 53.47
CA ARG A 33 11.24 -13.19 53.77
C ARG A 33 11.94 -11.85 54.01
N ARG A 34 11.28 -10.78 53.55
CA ARG A 34 11.51 -9.36 53.92
C ARG A 34 11.52 -9.18 55.44
N GLN A 35 12.52 -8.45 55.94
CA GLN A 35 12.53 -7.86 57.29
C GLN A 35 12.21 -6.35 57.18
N LEU A 36 11.25 -5.90 57.98
CA LEU A 36 11.00 -4.51 58.35
C LEU A 36 11.94 -4.12 59.51
N PRO A 37 12.57 -2.94 59.53
CA PRO A 37 13.20 -2.45 60.74
C PRO A 37 12.21 -1.68 61.61
N ALA A 38 12.41 -1.87 62.91
CA ALA A 38 11.65 -1.39 64.04
C ALA A 38 11.94 0.07 64.41
N ALA A 39 11.17 0.52 65.40
CA ALA A 39 11.01 1.89 65.88
C ALA A 39 12.26 2.56 66.51
N VAL A 40 12.27 3.89 66.32
CA VAL A 40 12.72 5.03 67.15
C VAL A 40 13.38 4.73 68.52
N PRO A 41 14.41 5.54 68.86
CA PRO A 41 14.37 6.22 70.15
C PRO A 41 14.55 7.75 70.05
N ARG A 42 13.77 8.45 70.87
CA ARG A 42 13.91 9.88 71.20
C ARG A 42 15.16 10.07 72.05
N ALA A 43 15.95 11.10 71.75
CA ALA A 43 16.82 11.75 72.72
C ALA A 43 16.88 13.25 72.44
N CYS A 44 16.56 14.03 73.47
CA CYS A 44 16.69 15.47 73.56
C CYS A 44 18.13 15.91 73.35
N MET A 45 18.35 17.01 72.62
CA MET A 45 19.33 18.03 73.03
C MET A 45 18.85 19.43 72.63
N SER A 46 18.90 20.29 73.62
CA SER A 46 18.70 21.73 73.63
C SER A 46 19.72 22.49 72.79
N SER A 47 19.31 23.54 72.09
CA SER A 47 19.94 24.87 72.22
C SER A 47 19.29 25.93 71.31
N VAL A 48 18.89 27.01 71.99
CA VAL A 48 18.84 28.43 71.60
C VAL A 48 19.11 28.76 70.12
N SER A 49 18.13 29.38 69.45
CA SER A 49 18.40 30.38 68.42
C SER A 49 17.23 31.35 68.25
N LYS A 50 17.60 32.63 68.14
CA LYS A 50 16.77 33.83 68.13
C LYS A 50 15.74 33.81 67.00
N ALA A 51 14.52 34.25 67.32
CA ALA A 51 13.51 34.60 66.33
C ALA A 51 13.95 35.86 65.56
N VAL A 52 14.21 35.70 64.27
CA VAL A 52 14.23 36.78 63.29
C VAL A 52 13.01 36.55 62.40
N GLY A 53 12.10 37.52 62.36
CA GLY A 53 10.93 37.47 61.50
C GLY A 53 11.35 37.46 60.04
N VAL A 54 11.08 36.35 59.34
CA VAL A 54 11.21 36.23 57.90
C VAL A 54 9.80 36.38 57.31
N ALA A 55 9.60 37.39 56.46
CA ALA A 55 8.36 37.57 55.71
C ALA A 55 8.08 36.31 54.87
N PRO A 56 6.81 35.88 54.69
CA PRO A 56 6.50 34.70 53.91
C PRO A 56 6.99 34.87 52.46
N ALA A 57 7.74 33.89 51.98
CA ALA A 57 8.20 33.87 50.59
C ALA A 57 6.98 33.94 49.64
N PRO A 58 7.06 34.69 48.54
CA PRO A 58 6.00 34.71 47.54
C PRO A 58 5.73 33.28 47.05
N PRO A 59 4.47 32.93 46.75
CA PRO A 59 4.16 31.60 46.24
C PRO A 59 4.98 31.33 44.97
N PRO A 60 5.47 30.10 44.77
CA PRO A 60 6.23 29.78 43.58
C PRO A 60 5.40 30.13 42.34
N PRO A 61 6.02 30.68 41.28
CA PRO A 61 5.30 30.99 40.05
C PRO A 61 4.60 29.71 39.57
N ALA A 62 3.33 29.84 39.18
CA ALA A 62 2.55 28.72 38.66
C ALA A 62 3.35 28.05 37.53
N PRO A 63 3.38 26.70 37.47
CA PRO A 63 4.13 26.00 36.43
C PRO A 63 3.68 26.49 35.07
N ALA A 64 4.63 26.79 34.19
CA ALA A 64 4.37 27.32 32.85
C ALA A 64 3.47 26.34 32.07
N ARG A 65 2.18 26.70 31.94
CA ARG A 65 1.14 25.90 31.24
C ARG A 65 1.31 25.88 29.70
N GLY A 66 2.37 26.48 29.17
CA GLY A 66 2.54 26.77 27.73
C GLY A 66 2.68 25.54 26.81
N PRO A 67 3.59 24.58 27.08
CA PRO A 67 3.83 23.46 26.18
C PRO A 67 2.68 22.44 26.12
N GLU A 68 2.02 22.20 27.25
CA GLU A 68 0.94 21.23 27.40
C GLU A 68 -0.37 21.75 26.80
N LEU A 69 -0.69 23.03 27.00
CA LEU A 69 -1.83 23.69 26.35
C LEU A 69 -1.67 23.72 24.83
N ALA A 70 -0.46 24.00 24.33
CA ALA A 70 -0.17 23.98 22.90
C ALA A 70 -0.26 22.55 22.30
N ALA A 71 0.12 21.52 23.06
CA ALA A 71 -0.05 20.12 22.64
C ALA A 71 -1.52 19.69 22.63
N ALA A 72 -2.31 20.13 23.61
CA ALA A 72 -3.74 19.88 23.66
C ALA A 72 -4.48 20.58 22.50
N GLN A 73 -4.12 21.83 22.19
CA GLN A 73 -4.67 22.58 21.06
C GLN A 73 -4.37 21.91 19.72
N ARG A 74 -3.10 21.53 19.46
CA ARG A 74 -2.74 20.77 18.25
C ARG A 74 -3.50 19.45 18.12
N THR A 75 -3.81 18.80 19.24
CA THR A 75 -4.60 17.57 19.27
C THR A 75 -6.06 17.82 18.93
N ALA A 76 -6.64 18.91 19.44
CA ALA A 76 -8.01 19.33 19.14
C ALA A 76 -8.16 19.72 17.66
N GLU A 77 -7.24 20.54 17.13
CA GLU A 77 -7.19 20.92 15.71
C GLU A 77 -7.06 19.68 14.80
N ALA A 78 -6.15 18.77 15.13
CA ALA A 78 -5.99 17.54 14.36
C ALA A 78 -7.26 16.68 14.34
N LYS A 79 -7.98 16.62 15.46
CA LYS A 79 -9.25 15.91 15.56
C LYS A 79 -10.34 16.57 14.73
N GLU A 80 -10.42 17.90 14.73
CA GLU A 80 -11.38 18.65 13.91
C GLU A 80 -11.12 18.42 12.41
N ILE A 81 -9.86 18.53 11.98
CA ILE A 81 -9.44 18.25 10.59
C ILE A 81 -9.86 16.82 10.21
N PHE A 82 -9.56 15.84 11.07
CA PHE A 82 -9.90 14.45 10.82
C PHE A 82 -11.41 14.23 10.73
N GLN A 83 -12.20 14.82 11.64
CA GLN A 83 -13.66 14.70 11.61
C GLN A 83 -14.27 15.31 10.36
N LYS A 84 -13.81 16.51 9.96
CA LYS A 84 -14.24 17.18 8.73
C LYS A 84 -13.89 16.37 7.48
N ALA A 85 -12.68 15.80 7.43
CA ALA A 85 -12.24 14.95 6.34
C ALA A 85 -13.06 13.65 6.29
N ALA A 86 -13.30 13.03 7.45
CA ALA A 86 -14.06 11.80 7.57
C ALA A 86 -15.54 11.97 7.24
N SER A 87 -16.12 13.17 7.41
CA SER A 87 -17.52 13.47 7.07
C SER A 87 -17.71 14.05 5.67
N ALA A 88 -16.64 14.24 4.89
CA ALA A 88 -16.71 14.84 3.56
C ALA A 88 -17.64 14.05 2.62
N THR A 89 -18.44 14.79 1.85
CA THR A 89 -19.34 14.28 0.80
C THR A 89 -18.87 14.67 -0.61
N THR A 90 -17.87 15.54 -0.71
CA THR A 90 -17.28 16.00 -1.97
C THR A 90 -15.76 15.84 -1.97
N VAL A 91 -15.18 15.74 -3.17
CA VAL A 91 -13.72 15.70 -3.35
C VAL A 91 -13.14 17.12 -3.26
N ARG A 92 -12.01 17.28 -2.55
CA ARG A 92 -11.17 18.49 -2.56
C ARG A 92 -9.74 18.14 -2.96
N HIS A 93 -8.96 19.13 -3.41
CA HIS A 93 -7.62 18.95 -3.99
C HIS A 93 -6.55 19.86 -3.38
N ASP A 94 -6.92 20.66 -2.38
CA ASP A 94 -6.11 21.72 -1.76
C ASP A 94 -5.57 21.28 -0.37
N TRP A 95 -5.29 19.98 -0.23
CA TRP A 95 -4.75 19.41 1.01
C TRP A 95 -3.38 19.98 1.37
N THR A 96 -3.20 20.35 2.63
CA THR A 96 -1.86 20.65 3.17
C THR A 96 -1.20 19.39 3.74
N LYS A 97 0.14 19.40 3.87
CA LYS A 97 0.88 18.30 4.52
C LYS A 97 0.47 18.17 6.00
N GLU A 98 0.13 19.28 6.64
CA GLU A 98 -0.32 19.37 8.02
C GLU A 98 -1.70 18.72 8.19
N GLU A 99 -2.65 19.00 7.29
CA GLU A 99 -3.97 18.37 7.30
C GLU A 99 -3.86 16.84 7.09
N ILE A 100 -3.05 16.42 6.11
CA ILE A 100 -2.84 14.98 5.86
C ILE A 100 -2.13 14.33 7.06
N SER A 101 -1.17 15.02 7.70
CA SER A 101 -0.54 14.52 8.92
C SER A 101 -1.56 14.34 10.05
N ALA A 102 -2.45 15.34 10.25
CA ALA A 102 -3.51 15.27 11.24
C ALA A 102 -4.44 14.06 11.04
N ILE A 103 -4.70 13.66 9.80
CA ILE A 103 -5.45 12.44 9.47
C ILE A 103 -4.58 11.19 9.67
N TYR A 104 -3.37 11.18 9.10
CA TYR A 104 -2.51 10.01 9.02
C TYR A 104 -2.11 9.49 10.40
N TYR A 105 -1.92 10.36 11.39
CA TYR A 105 -1.47 10.00 12.74
C TYR A 105 -2.61 9.70 13.74
N GLN A 106 -3.87 9.69 13.32
CA GLN A 106 -4.99 9.30 14.18
C GLN A 106 -4.85 7.87 14.73
N PRO A 107 -5.52 7.51 15.84
CA PRO A 107 -5.57 6.13 16.32
C PRO A 107 -5.97 5.17 15.19
N LEU A 108 -5.19 4.10 14.97
CA LEU A 108 -5.27 3.29 13.73
C LEU A 108 -6.66 2.70 13.47
N LEU A 109 -7.31 2.20 14.53
CA LEU A 109 -8.64 1.59 14.40
C LEU A 109 -9.71 2.63 14.07
N GLU A 110 -9.63 3.81 14.69
CA GLU A 110 -10.54 4.92 14.37
C GLU A 110 -10.33 5.41 12.94
N LEU A 111 -9.07 5.56 12.52
CA LEU A 111 -8.71 5.91 11.15
C LEU A 111 -9.28 4.91 10.13
N ALA A 112 -9.11 3.61 10.39
CA ALA A 112 -9.64 2.55 9.52
C ALA A 112 -11.18 2.53 9.48
N PHE A 113 -11.84 2.74 10.62
CA PHE A 113 -13.30 2.82 10.72
C PHE A 113 -13.87 4.00 9.91
N GLN A 114 -13.30 5.19 10.09
CA GLN A 114 -13.72 6.38 9.33
C GLN A 114 -13.43 6.25 7.84
N ALA A 115 -12.28 5.66 7.48
CA ALA A 115 -11.96 5.38 6.08
C ALA A 115 -12.97 4.42 5.43
N GLY A 116 -13.41 3.38 6.14
CA GLY A 116 -14.49 2.51 5.69
C GLY A 116 -15.83 3.24 5.53
N SER A 117 -16.13 4.19 6.42
CA SER A 117 -17.33 5.03 6.32
C SER A 117 -17.28 5.96 5.11
N VAL A 118 -16.13 6.58 4.83
CA VAL A 118 -15.90 7.35 3.60
C VAL A 118 -16.02 6.44 2.37
N HIS A 119 -15.43 5.25 2.40
CA HIS A 119 -15.49 4.32 1.27
C HIS A 119 -16.93 3.99 0.86
N ARG A 120 -17.81 3.73 1.83
CA ARG A 120 -19.24 3.43 1.59
C ARG A 120 -20.04 4.59 1.00
N ARG A 121 -19.60 5.84 1.22
CA ARG A 121 -20.25 7.02 0.65
C ARG A 121 -19.90 7.26 -0.81
N PHE A 122 -18.71 6.83 -1.23
CA PHE A 122 -18.20 7.13 -2.58
C PHE A 122 -18.15 5.91 -3.49
N HIS A 123 -18.22 4.70 -2.95
CA HIS A 123 -18.08 3.45 -3.69
C HIS A 123 -19.02 2.37 -3.17
N ASN A 124 -19.30 1.38 -4.02
CA ASN A 124 -19.94 0.15 -3.57
C ASN A 124 -18.94 -0.70 -2.76
N PRO A 125 -19.15 -0.90 -1.45
CA PRO A 125 -18.19 -1.57 -0.58
C PRO A 125 -18.04 -3.07 -0.86
N ALA A 126 -18.97 -3.68 -1.61
CA ALA A 126 -18.89 -5.07 -2.02
C ALA A 126 -18.09 -5.27 -3.32
N GLU A 127 -17.79 -4.20 -4.07
CA GLU A 127 -17.14 -4.29 -5.38
C GLU A 127 -15.64 -4.03 -5.30
N VAL A 128 -14.86 -4.99 -5.79
CA VAL A 128 -13.40 -4.88 -5.89
C VAL A 128 -12.97 -5.02 -7.34
N GLN A 129 -12.18 -4.06 -7.83
CA GLN A 129 -11.64 -4.11 -9.19
C GLN A 129 -10.53 -5.16 -9.30
N LEU A 130 -10.71 -6.11 -10.22
CA LEU A 130 -9.73 -7.15 -10.54
C LEU A 130 -8.90 -6.75 -11.76
N CYS A 131 -7.59 -6.62 -11.55
CA CYS A 131 -6.64 -6.31 -12.61
C CYS A 131 -5.67 -7.47 -12.83
N THR A 132 -5.42 -7.90 -14.07
CA THR A 132 -4.28 -8.78 -14.37
C THR A 132 -3.16 -7.95 -14.99
N LEU A 133 -1.91 -8.26 -14.65
CA LEU A 133 -0.71 -7.59 -15.15
C LEU A 133 0.19 -8.57 -15.87
N MET A 134 0.62 -8.22 -17.08
CA MET A 134 1.63 -8.96 -17.84
C MET A 134 2.90 -8.13 -17.98
N ASN A 135 4.06 -8.76 -17.72
CA ASN A 135 5.35 -8.18 -18.05
C ASN A 135 5.66 -8.40 -19.53
N ILE A 136 5.35 -7.42 -20.36
CA ILE A 136 5.50 -7.52 -21.82
C ILE A 136 6.93 -7.27 -22.28
N LYS A 137 7.81 -6.73 -21.41
CA LYS A 137 9.25 -6.61 -21.67
C LYS A 137 9.99 -6.70 -20.34
N THR A 138 10.63 -7.85 -20.09
CA THR A 138 11.34 -8.13 -18.83
C THR A 138 12.81 -7.71 -18.87
N GLY A 139 13.31 -7.15 -17.77
CA GLY A 139 14.74 -6.88 -17.54
C GLY A 139 15.32 -5.82 -18.47
N GLY A 140 16.63 -5.56 -18.42
CA GLY A 140 17.27 -4.61 -19.35
C GLY A 140 16.81 -3.15 -19.17
N CYS A 141 16.41 -2.75 -17.97
CA CYS A 141 16.05 -1.37 -17.65
C CYS A 141 17.29 -0.60 -17.19
N THR A 142 17.52 0.59 -17.74
CA THR A 142 18.70 1.43 -17.44
C THR A 142 18.60 2.18 -16.11
N GLU A 143 17.39 2.24 -15.53
CA GLU A 143 17.11 2.94 -14.29
C GLU A 143 17.73 2.20 -13.09
N ASP A 144 17.98 2.94 -12.01
CA ASP A 144 18.70 2.48 -10.81
C ASP A 144 17.78 2.34 -9.58
N CYS A 145 16.51 2.00 -9.78
CA CYS A 145 15.57 1.88 -8.66
C CYS A 145 16.04 0.79 -7.69
N SER A 146 16.39 1.18 -6.46
CA SER A 146 17.03 0.32 -5.47
C SER A 146 16.21 -0.91 -5.03
N TYR A 147 14.91 -0.92 -5.35
CA TYR A 147 13.98 -2.03 -5.10
C TYR A 147 13.74 -2.95 -6.32
N CYS A 148 14.16 -2.56 -7.53
CA CYS A 148 13.67 -3.17 -8.76
C CYS A 148 14.64 -4.22 -9.31
N ALA A 149 14.19 -5.47 -9.39
CA ALA A 149 14.97 -6.56 -9.97
C ALA A 149 15.20 -6.45 -11.49
N GLN A 150 14.49 -5.55 -12.18
CA GLN A 150 14.61 -5.38 -13.62
C GLN A 150 15.71 -4.39 -14.05
N SER A 151 16.35 -3.73 -13.07
CA SER A 151 17.48 -2.82 -13.32
C SER A 151 18.72 -3.57 -13.77
N THR A 152 19.36 -3.12 -14.84
CA THR A 152 20.66 -3.65 -15.28
C THR A 152 21.76 -3.40 -14.26
N ARG A 153 21.59 -2.43 -13.34
CA ARG A 153 22.56 -2.14 -12.27
C ARG A 153 22.72 -3.30 -11.29
N TYR A 154 21.69 -4.14 -11.15
CA TYR A 154 21.62 -5.23 -10.16
C TYR A 154 21.40 -6.59 -10.83
N GLN A 155 21.61 -6.69 -12.14
CA GLN A 155 21.29 -7.89 -12.92
C GLN A 155 22.06 -9.12 -12.42
N ASP A 156 23.33 -8.96 -12.10
CA ASP A 156 24.19 -10.07 -11.63
C ASP A 156 23.73 -10.59 -10.27
N GLY A 157 23.34 -9.70 -9.36
CA GLY A 157 22.85 -10.07 -8.03
C GLY A 157 21.45 -10.69 -8.05
N THR A 158 20.58 -10.22 -8.94
CA THR A 158 19.19 -10.68 -9.04
C THR A 158 19.02 -11.91 -9.92
N GLY A 159 19.97 -12.17 -10.82
CA GLY A 159 19.93 -13.26 -11.80
C GLY A 159 18.83 -13.10 -12.86
N LEU A 160 18.15 -11.95 -12.93
CA LEU A 160 17.04 -11.75 -13.86
C LEU A 160 17.55 -11.58 -15.29
N LYS A 161 17.19 -12.53 -16.16
CA LYS A 161 17.54 -12.45 -17.59
C LYS A 161 16.57 -11.55 -18.35
N ALA A 162 17.11 -10.61 -19.12
CA ALA A 162 16.32 -9.77 -20.01
C ALA A 162 15.66 -10.60 -21.12
N LYS A 163 14.44 -10.23 -21.49
CA LYS A 163 13.68 -10.84 -22.58
C LYS A 163 13.32 -9.79 -23.62
N ARG A 164 13.08 -10.26 -24.85
CA ARG A 164 12.49 -9.43 -25.91
C ARG A 164 11.05 -9.07 -25.54
N VAL A 165 10.53 -8.05 -26.21
CA VAL A 165 9.13 -7.67 -26.07
C VAL A 165 8.25 -8.83 -26.54
N GLU A 166 7.19 -9.11 -25.81
CA GLU A 166 6.18 -10.10 -26.15
C GLU A 166 5.47 -9.75 -27.47
N SER A 167 5.01 -10.76 -28.20
CA SER A 167 4.23 -10.54 -29.43
C SER A 167 2.82 -10.04 -29.10
N VAL A 168 2.19 -9.34 -30.04
CA VAL A 168 0.79 -8.89 -29.89
C VAL A 168 -0.11 -10.09 -29.61
N GLU A 169 0.04 -11.18 -30.35
CA GLU A 169 -0.74 -12.42 -30.17
C GLU A 169 -0.60 -13.02 -28.76
N SER A 170 0.63 -13.08 -28.22
CA SER A 170 0.92 -13.57 -26.86
C SER A 170 0.16 -12.74 -25.82
N VAL A 171 0.23 -11.40 -25.95
CA VAL A 171 -0.44 -10.47 -25.05
C VAL A 171 -1.97 -10.59 -25.14
N LEU A 172 -2.53 -10.70 -26.36
CA LEU A 172 -3.97 -10.86 -26.55
C LEU A 172 -4.48 -12.23 -26.06
N ALA A 173 -3.67 -13.29 -26.13
CA ALA A 173 -3.99 -14.58 -25.53
C ALA A 173 -4.04 -14.50 -24.00
N ALA A 174 -3.05 -13.85 -23.37
CA ALA A 174 -3.03 -13.62 -21.93
C ALA A 174 -4.21 -12.75 -21.46
N ALA A 175 -4.57 -11.72 -22.23
CA ALA A 175 -5.72 -10.87 -21.93
C ALA A 175 -7.05 -11.62 -22.00
N ARG A 176 -7.23 -12.50 -23.01
CA ARG A 176 -8.41 -13.39 -23.08
C ARG A 176 -8.52 -14.29 -21.86
N LYS A 177 -7.43 -14.96 -21.47
CA LYS A 177 -7.38 -15.78 -20.25
C LYS A 177 -7.75 -14.94 -19.02
N ALA A 178 -7.20 -13.74 -18.87
CA ALA A 178 -7.52 -12.87 -17.75
C ALA A 178 -9.01 -12.47 -17.69
N LYS A 179 -9.60 -12.16 -18.86
CA LYS A 179 -11.03 -11.85 -19.00
C LYS A 179 -11.91 -13.02 -18.59
N GLU A 180 -11.60 -14.22 -19.09
CA GLU A 180 -12.31 -15.46 -18.77
C GLU A 180 -12.28 -15.76 -17.26
N ASN A 181 -11.21 -15.34 -16.57
CA ASN A 181 -11.07 -15.43 -15.12
C ASN A 181 -11.60 -14.20 -14.35
N GLY A 182 -12.43 -13.37 -14.98
CA GLY A 182 -13.15 -12.27 -14.31
C GLY A 182 -12.38 -10.97 -14.13
N SER A 183 -11.17 -10.84 -14.68
CA SER A 183 -10.44 -9.58 -14.64
C SER A 183 -11.12 -8.54 -15.51
N THR A 184 -11.22 -7.30 -15.02
CA THR A 184 -11.91 -6.21 -15.72
C THR A 184 -10.97 -5.17 -16.32
N ARG A 185 -9.70 -5.18 -15.88
CA ARG A 185 -8.60 -4.39 -16.44
C ARG A 185 -7.39 -5.26 -16.72
N PHE A 186 -6.82 -5.15 -17.92
CA PHE A 186 -5.56 -5.79 -18.26
C PHE A 186 -4.43 -4.76 -18.35
N CYS A 187 -3.37 -4.97 -17.59
CA CYS A 187 -2.23 -4.08 -17.48
C CYS A 187 -1.01 -4.69 -18.18
N MET A 188 -0.24 -3.88 -18.89
CA MET A 188 1.01 -4.29 -19.56
C MET A 188 2.18 -3.45 -19.04
N GLY A 189 3.19 -4.10 -18.48
CA GLY A 189 4.39 -3.43 -17.98
C GLY A 189 5.61 -3.72 -18.84
N ALA A 190 6.38 -2.67 -19.14
CA ALA A 190 7.64 -2.79 -19.86
C ALA A 190 8.79 -2.22 -19.02
N ALA A 191 9.91 -2.95 -18.95
CA ALA A 191 11.13 -2.53 -18.27
C ALA A 191 11.91 -1.50 -19.10
N TRP A 192 11.32 -0.33 -19.32
CA TRP A 192 11.94 0.80 -20.01
C TRP A 192 11.97 2.04 -19.11
N ARG A 193 13.00 2.87 -19.30
CA ARG A 193 13.05 4.22 -18.74
C ARG A 193 11.96 5.10 -19.36
N ASP A 194 11.92 5.12 -20.68
CA ASP A 194 11.05 5.96 -21.50
C ASP A 194 10.82 5.33 -22.88
N MET A 195 9.91 5.95 -23.63
CA MET A 195 9.55 5.55 -24.99
C MET A 195 10.34 6.28 -26.10
N ARG A 196 11.38 7.06 -25.76
CA ARG A 196 12.15 7.80 -26.76
C ARG A 196 12.88 6.83 -27.71
N GLY A 197 12.76 7.09 -29.00
CA GLY A 197 13.33 6.22 -30.05
C GLY A 197 12.63 4.87 -30.23
N ARG A 198 11.54 4.57 -29.51
CA ARG A 198 10.86 3.27 -29.53
C ARG A 198 9.64 3.22 -30.45
N ARG A 199 9.72 3.81 -31.65
CA ARG A 199 8.58 3.92 -32.60
C ARG A 199 7.95 2.56 -32.95
N ASN A 200 8.77 1.56 -33.27
CA ASN A 200 8.27 0.22 -33.59
C ASN A 200 7.61 -0.45 -32.38
N SER A 201 8.18 -0.30 -31.18
CA SER A 201 7.55 -0.80 -29.96
C SER A 201 6.23 -0.10 -29.69
N LEU A 202 6.16 1.23 -29.82
CA LEU A 202 4.92 1.99 -29.64
C LEU A 202 3.82 1.51 -30.58
N ARG A 203 4.13 1.26 -31.86
CA ARG A 203 3.17 0.68 -32.82
C ARG A 203 2.61 -0.65 -32.32
N ASN A 204 3.48 -1.58 -31.89
CA ASN A 204 3.05 -2.87 -31.37
C ASN A 204 2.22 -2.70 -30.07
N ILE A 205 2.59 -1.76 -29.18
CA ILE A 205 1.79 -1.47 -27.98
C ILE A 205 0.40 -0.96 -28.36
N LYS A 206 0.28 -0.06 -29.35
CA LYS A 206 -1.02 0.42 -29.83
C LYS A 206 -1.89 -0.74 -30.32
N GLU A 207 -1.32 -1.69 -31.06
CA GLU A 207 -2.04 -2.89 -31.49
C GLU A 207 -2.50 -3.75 -30.29
N MET A 208 -1.65 -3.94 -29.28
CA MET A 208 -2.03 -4.62 -28.03
C MET A 208 -3.17 -3.89 -27.31
N VAL A 209 -3.06 -2.56 -27.19
CA VAL A 209 -4.06 -1.71 -26.55
C VAL A 209 -5.41 -1.81 -27.26
N SER A 210 -5.43 -1.64 -28.58
CA SER A 210 -6.63 -1.77 -29.40
C SER A 210 -7.25 -3.17 -29.28
N GLY A 211 -6.44 -4.23 -29.30
CA GLY A 211 -6.92 -5.60 -29.19
C GLY A 211 -7.55 -5.90 -27.83
N VAL A 212 -6.91 -5.49 -26.72
CA VAL A 212 -7.48 -5.64 -25.37
C VAL A 212 -8.75 -4.79 -25.21
N ARG A 213 -8.73 -3.56 -25.71
CA ARG A 213 -9.91 -2.68 -25.70
C ARG A 213 -11.09 -3.29 -26.46
N GLY A 214 -10.82 -3.90 -27.61
CA GLY A 214 -11.81 -4.64 -28.42
C GLY A 214 -12.43 -5.84 -27.72
N MET A 215 -11.78 -6.38 -26.67
CA MET A 215 -12.36 -7.42 -25.81
C MET A 215 -13.34 -6.86 -24.77
N GLY A 216 -13.59 -5.54 -24.74
CA GLY A 216 -14.46 -4.91 -23.75
C GLY A 216 -13.84 -4.82 -22.36
N MET A 217 -12.51 -4.87 -22.26
CA MET A 217 -11.76 -4.68 -21.01
C MET A 217 -11.20 -3.25 -20.92
N GLU A 218 -10.98 -2.79 -19.69
CA GLU A 218 -10.07 -1.68 -19.46
C GLU A 218 -8.64 -2.11 -19.80
N VAL A 219 -7.85 -1.18 -20.31
CA VAL A 219 -6.48 -1.44 -20.73
C VAL A 219 -5.53 -0.40 -20.16
N CYS A 220 -4.49 -0.89 -19.50
CA CYS A 220 -3.50 -0.08 -18.81
C CYS A 220 -2.09 -0.43 -19.29
N VAL A 221 -1.21 0.56 -19.38
CA VAL A 221 0.22 0.32 -19.64
C VAL A 221 1.09 1.04 -18.62
N THR A 222 2.30 0.54 -18.42
CA THR A 222 3.41 1.28 -17.80
C THR A 222 4.66 1.10 -18.64
N LEU A 223 5.06 2.16 -19.34
CA LEU A 223 6.14 2.15 -20.34
C LEU A 223 7.27 3.11 -19.96
N GLY A 224 7.30 3.58 -18.72
CA GLY A 224 8.20 4.63 -18.25
C GLY A 224 7.66 6.03 -18.55
N MET A 225 8.56 6.98 -18.84
CA MET A 225 8.22 8.34 -19.23
C MET A 225 7.78 8.40 -20.71
N ILE A 226 6.74 9.18 -20.97
CA ILE A 226 6.22 9.44 -22.32
C ILE A 226 6.06 10.95 -22.53
N ASP A 227 6.12 11.38 -23.78
CA ASP A 227 5.76 12.75 -24.16
C ASP A 227 4.26 12.86 -24.50
N GLU A 228 3.83 14.10 -24.77
CA GLU A 228 2.45 14.44 -25.10
C GLU A 228 1.95 13.75 -26.39
N HIS A 229 2.80 13.61 -27.41
CA HIS A 229 2.44 12.94 -28.66
C HIS A 229 2.19 11.45 -28.43
N GLN A 230 3.08 10.79 -27.70
CA GLN A 230 2.94 9.39 -27.33
C GLN A 230 1.70 9.15 -26.46
N ALA A 231 1.38 10.06 -25.54
CA ALA A 231 0.17 9.98 -24.74
C ALA A 231 -1.10 10.06 -25.62
N ARG A 232 -1.15 10.98 -26.59
CA ARG A 232 -2.26 11.07 -27.56
C ARG A 232 -2.39 9.81 -28.41
N GLU A 233 -1.28 9.29 -28.95
CA GLU A 233 -1.30 8.06 -29.75
C GLU A 233 -1.84 6.85 -28.97
N LEU A 234 -1.49 6.75 -27.68
CA LEU A 234 -2.00 5.70 -26.80
C LEU A 234 -3.50 5.91 -26.51
N LYS A 235 -3.94 7.16 -26.30
CA LYS A 235 -5.36 7.48 -26.11
C LYS A 235 -6.18 7.08 -27.33
N GLU A 236 -5.71 7.43 -28.53
CA GLU A 236 -6.35 7.09 -29.81
C GLU A 236 -6.47 5.58 -30.02
N ALA A 237 -5.46 4.81 -29.60
CA ALA A 237 -5.52 3.34 -29.61
C ALA A 237 -6.54 2.77 -28.59
N GLY A 238 -7.09 3.59 -27.70
CA GLY A 238 -8.09 3.20 -26.72
C GLY A 238 -7.53 2.93 -25.31
N LEU A 239 -6.34 3.43 -24.99
CA LEU A 239 -5.75 3.28 -23.66
C LEU A 239 -6.66 3.92 -22.59
N THR A 240 -7.00 3.17 -21.54
CA THR A 240 -7.93 3.65 -20.51
C THR A 240 -7.19 4.21 -19.30
N ALA A 241 -6.03 3.64 -18.94
CA ALA A 241 -5.20 4.12 -17.85
C ALA A 241 -3.71 4.02 -18.15
N TYR A 242 -2.90 4.88 -17.54
CA TYR A 242 -1.45 4.81 -17.61
C TYR A 242 -0.88 4.78 -16.19
N ASN A 243 -0.08 3.75 -15.88
CA ASN A 243 0.58 3.66 -14.59
C ASN A 243 1.94 4.37 -14.60
N HIS A 244 2.08 5.36 -13.72
CA HIS A 244 3.31 6.09 -13.49
C HIS A 244 3.34 6.57 -12.03
N ASN A 245 3.84 5.73 -11.15
CA ASN A 245 3.93 6.01 -9.71
C ASN A 245 4.76 7.28 -9.39
N VAL A 246 4.74 7.73 -8.15
CA VAL A 246 5.76 8.68 -7.63
C VAL A 246 6.63 8.03 -6.55
N ASP A 247 6.34 6.77 -6.22
CA ASP A 247 7.07 5.83 -5.36
C ASP A 247 7.10 6.23 -3.88
N THR A 248 7.48 7.47 -3.56
CA THR A 248 7.61 8.00 -2.18
C THR A 248 7.47 9.53 -2.18
N SER A 249 7.83 10.20 -1.09
CA SER A 249 7.93 11.66 -1.00
C SER A 249 8.96 12.22 -1.98
N ARG A 250 8.82 13.49 -2.34
CA ARG A 250 9.80 14.21 -3.17
C ARG A 250 11.17 14.26 -2.51
N GLU A 251 11.18 14.41 -1.19
CA GLU A 251 12.37 14.61 -0.37
C GLU A 251 13.18 13.32 -0.23
N PHE A 252 12.52 12.15 -0.14
CA PHE A 252 13.18 10.85 -0.01
C PHE A 252 13.48 10.18 -1.35
N TYR A 253 12.84 10.61 -2.44
CA TYR A 253 12.99 10.00 -3.77
C TYR A 253 14.47 9.84 -4.23
N PRO A 254 15.37 10.82 -4.06
CA PRO A 254 16.78 10.69 -4.48
C PRO A 254 17.56 9.58 -3.75
N SER A 255 17.10 9.14 -2.57
CA SER A 255 17.70 8.03 -1.83
C SER A 255 17.36 6.66 -2.41
N VAL A 256 16.36 6.59 -3.29
CA VAL A 256 15.84 5.35 -3.87
C VAL A 256 16.15 5.26 -5.37
N ILE A 257 16.07 6.38 -6.08
CA ILE A 257 16.21 6.48 -7.54
C ILE A 257 16.95 7.77 -7.88
N SER A 258 18.06 7.68 -8.64
CA SER A 258 18.84 8.85 -9.06
C SER A 258 18.83 9.09 -10.57
N THR A 259 18.49 8.07 -11.37
CA THR A 259 18.48 8.13 -12.85
C THR A 259 17.36 8.97 -13.48
N ARG A 260 16.42 9.45 -12.66
CA ARG A 260 15.33 10.35 -13.04
C ARG A 260 14.93 11.23 -11.87
N SER A 261 14.46 12.43 -12.18
CA SER A 261 13.93 13.39 -11.20
C SER A 261 12.46 13.13 -10.87
N TYR A 262 12.03 13.64 -9.72
CA TYR A 262 10.61 13.60 -9.32
C TYR A 262 9.72 14.38 -10.32
N ASP A 263 10.22 15.52 -10.82
CA ASP A 263 9.48 16.38 -11.76
C ASP A 263 9.31 15.75 -13.14
N GLU A 264 10.25 14.93 -13.61
CA GLU A 264 10.04 14.14 -14.84
C GLU A 264 8.81 13.23 -14.71
N ARG A 265 8.57 12.68 -13.51
CA ARG A 265 7.39 11.84 -13.26
C ARG A 265 6.11 12.65 -13.28
N LEU A 266 6.10 13.79 -12.58
CA LEU A 266 4.95 14.69 -12.56
C LEU A 266 4.62 15.24 -13.95
N ARG A 267 5.62 15.56 -14.77
CA ARG A 267 5.41 15.95 -16.18
C ARG A 267 4.75 14.83 -16.99
N THR A 268 5.22 13.59 -16.82
CA THR A 268 4.58 12.43 -17.48
C THR A 268 3.12 12.28 -17.06
N LEU A 269 2.81 12.47 -15.77
CA LEU A 269 1.43 12.48 -15.28
C LEU A 269 0.59 13.61 -15.89
N GLY A 270 1.18 14.79 -16.10
CA GLY A 270 0.60 15.89 -16.88
C GLY A 270 0.21 15.43 -18.29
N HIS A 271 1.16 14.92 -19.06
CA HIS A 271 0.91 14.44 -20.42
C HIS A 271 -0.20 13.38 -20.51
N VAL A 272 -0.22 12.42 -19.58
CA VAL A 272 -1.26 11.38 -19.51
C VAL A 272 -2.64 12.01 -19.27
N ARG A 273 -2.73 12.93 -18.31
CA ARG A 273 -3.98 13.60 -17.95
C ARG A 273 -4.48 14.50 -19.06
N ASP A 274 -3.60 15.29 -19.67
CA ASP A 274 -3.94 16.22 -20.75
C ASP A 274 -4.39 15.47 -22.02
N ALA A 275 -3.88 14.25 -22.25
CA ALA A 275 -4.37 13.35 -23.28
C ALA A 275 -5.72 12.66 -22.94
N GLY A 276 -6.30 12.92 -21.77
CA GLY A 276 -7.56 12.32 -21.33
C GLY A 276 -7.46 10.83 -20.97
N ILE A 277 -6.27 10.35 -20.59
CA ILE A 277 -6.06 9.00 -20.07
C ILE A 277 -6.14 9.04 -18.54
N ASN A 278 -6.76 8.03 -17.92
CA ASN A 278 -6.81 7.97 -16.46
C ASN A 278 -5.41 7.76 -15.87
N VAL A 279 -5.06 8.56 -14.86
CA VAL A 279 -3.80 8.41 -14.14
C VAL A 279 -3.90 7.29 -13.10
N CYS A 280 -2.95 6.35 -13.14
CA CYS A 280 -2.71 5.41 -12.06
C CYS A 280 -1.34 5.72 -11.43
N SER A 281 -1.32 6.31 -10.24
CA SER A 281 -0.08 6.73 -9.59
C SER A 281 -0.15 6.52 -8.09
N GLY A 282 0.85 5.85 -7.53
CA GLY A 282 0.96 5.61 -6.11
C GLY A 282 2.39 5.41 -5.66
N GLY A 283 2.60 4.57 -4.63
CA GLY A 283 3.90 4.43 -3.98
C GLY A 283 4.22 3.04 -3.44
N ILE A 284 5.40 2.92 -2.83
CA ILE A 284 5.94 1.71 -2.22
C ILE A 284 6.30 2.01 -0.76
N LEU A 285 5.79 1.18 0.15
CA LEU A 285 6.07 1.28 1.58
C LEU A 285 7.19 0.31 1.98
N GLY A 286 8.08 0.75 2.86
CA GLY A 286 9.20 -0.06 3.37
C GLY A 286 10.52 0.12 2.60
N LEU A 287 10.62 1.13 1.74
CA LEU A 287 11.87 1.55 1.08
C LEU A 287 12.93 2.06 2.08
N GLY A 288 12.51 2.41 3.29
CA GLY A 288 13.32 3.12 4.29
C GLY A 288 12.81 4.53 4.57
N GLU A 289 11.70 4.88 3.93
CA GLU A 289 10.96 6.12 4.12
C GLU A 289 10.35 6.20 5.52
N SER A 290 10.26 7.41 6.05
CA SER A 290 9.57 7.70 7.31
C SER A 290 8.06 7.75 7.12
N SER A 291 7.29 7.82 8.22
CA SER A 291 5.85 8.11 8.13
C SER A 291 5.57 9.50 7.54
N GLY A 292 6.46 10.48 7.75
CA GLY A 292 6.36 11.80 7.13
C GLY A 292 6.51 11.75 5.61
N ASP A 293 7.34 10.84 5.09
CA ASP A 293 7.47 10.64 3.65
C ASP A 293 6.20 10.05 3.04
N ARG A 294 5.49 9.20 3.77
CA ARG A 294 4.19 8.66 3.34
C ARG A 294 3.13 9.75 3.29
N VAL A 295 3.15 10.69 4.25
CA VAL A 295 2.35 11.92 4.18
C VAL A 295 2.72 12.73 2.92
N GLY A 296 4.01 12.90 2.63
CA GLY A 296 4.49 13.60 1.44
C GLY A 296 4.04 12.93 0.12
N LEU A 297 4.02 11.60 0.07
CA LEU A 297 3.46 10.81 -1.03
C LEU A 297 1.98 11.12 -1.21
N LEU A 298 1.17 11.01 -0.14
CA LEU A 298 -0.27 11.28 -0.17
C LEU A 298 -0.56 12.72 -0.59
N HIS A 299 0.18 13.68 -0.04
CA HIS A 299 0.10 15.09 -0.42
C HIS A 299 0.34 15.28 -1.91
N THR A 300 1.42 14.70 -2.45
CA THR A 300 1.73 14.83 -3.88
C THR A 300 0.59 14.36 -4.76
N VAL A 301 0.05 13.15 -4.52
CA VAL A 301 -0.98 12.59 -5.40
C VAL A 301 -2.35 13.26 -5.22
N SER A 302 -2.66 13.74 -4.02
CA SER A 302 -3.94 14.41 -3.71
C SER A 302 -3.97 15.89 -4.09
N THR A 303 -2.82 16.50 -4.37
CA THR A 303 -2.71 17.91 -4.81
C THR A 303 -2.39 18.05 -6.30
N LEU A 304 -2.41 16.94 -7.05
CA LEU A 304 -2.45 17.01 -8.51
C LEU A 304 -3.73 17.76 -8.96
N PRO A 305 -3.74 18.36 -10.18
CA PRO A 305 -4.93 19.07 -10.66
C PRO A 305 -6.22 18.23 -10.68
N SER A 306 -6.08 16.92 -10.70
CA SER A 306 -7.12 15.95 -10.35
C SER A 306 -6.46 14.78 -9.62
N HIS A 307 -7.15 14.21 -8.62
CA HIS A 307 -6.69 12.96 -8.01
C HIS A 307 -6.45 11.87 -9.06
N PRO A 308 -5.49 10.94 -8.83
CA PRO A 308 -5.36 9.78 -9.69
C PRO A 308 -6.64 8.95 -9.66
N GLU A 309 -6.99 8.35 -10.79
CA GLU A 309 -8.12 7.41 -10.86
C GLU A 309 -7.85 6.18 -10.01
N SER A 310 -6.61 5.72 -10.01
CA SER A 310 -6.17 4.62 -9.15
C SER A 310 -4.88 4.98 -8.40
N PHE A 311 -4.90 4.75 -7.10
CA PHE A 311 -3.77 4.87 -6.18
C PHE A 311 -3.31 3.47 -5.75
N PRO A 312 -2.29 2.88 -6.40
CA PRO A 312 -1.69 1.63 -5.94
C PRO A 312 -0.80 1.83 -4.72
N VAL A 313 -1.10 1.09 -3.66
CA VAL A 313 -0.25 0.96 -2.47
C VAL A 313 0.50 -0.35 -2.59
N ASN A 314 1.81 -0.27 -2.74
CA ASN A 314 2.70 -1.41 -2.80
C ASN A 314 3.43 -1.55 -1.45
N ALA A 315 3.63 -2.76 -0.97
CA ALA A 315 4.69 -3.03 -0.01
C ALA A 315 5.96 -3.42 -0.77
N LEU A 316 7.13 -3.00 -0.28
CA LEU A 316 8.41 -3.46 -0.79
C LEU A 316 8.42 -5.00 -0.74
N VAL A 317 8.71 -5.62 -1.88
CA VAL A 317 9.06 -7.04 -1.96
C VAL A 317 10.59 -7.09 -2.00
N PRO A 318 11.28 -7.49 -0.92
CA PRO A 318 12.74 -7.57 -0.91
C PRO A 318 13.21 -8.63 -1.90
N ILE A 319 14.00 -8.23 -2.91
CA ILE A 319 14.55 -9.15 -3.91
C ILE A 319 16.04 -9.22 -3.72
N LYS A 320 16.55 -10.42 -3.43
CA LYS A 320 17.97 -10.69 -3.28
C LYS A 320 18.77 -10.12 -4.46
N GLY A 321 19.88 -9.45 -4.15
CA GLY A 321 20.75 -8.81 -5.12
C GLY A 321 20.40 -7.37 -5.49
N THR A 322 19.20 -6.89 -5.12
CA THR A 322 18.91 -5.44 -5.13
C THR A 322 19.46 -4.78 -3.85
N PRO A 323 19.76 -3.48 -3.84
CA PRO A 323 20.21 -2.78 -2.63
C PRO A 323 19.24 -2.88 -1.44
N LEU A 324 17.94 -3.06 -1.70
CA LEU A 324 16.92 -3.24 -0.66
C LEU A 324 16.53 -4.72 -0.43
N GLY A 325 17.32 -5.66 -0.95
CA GLY A 325 17.00 -7.09 -0.98
C GLY A 325 16.92 -7.78 0.38
N ASP A 326 17.62 -7.24 1.39
CA ASP A 326 17.68 -7.83 2.74
C ASP A 326 16.82 -7.06 3.77
N ARG A 327 15.97 -6.14 3.30
CA ARG A 327 15.10 -5.37 4.20
C ARG A 327 13.99 -6.25 4.77
N ALA A 328 13.66 -6.00 6.05
CA ALA A 328 12.49 -6.61 6.66
C ALA A 328 11.19 -6.11 5.99
N PRO A 329 10.16 -6.98 5.88
CA PRO A 329 8.84 -6.56 5.40
C PRO A 329 8.26 -5.40 6.23
N ILE A 330 7.54 -4.51 5.55
CA ILE A 330 6.83 -3.42 6.22
C ILE A 330 5.75 -3.98 7.16
N GLN A 331 5.59 -3.36 8.33
CA GLN A 331 4.55 -3.74 9.27
C GLN A 331 3.16 -3.49 8.68
N PHE A 332 2.23 -4.44 8.85
CA PHE A 332 0.87 -4.34 8.34
C PHE A 332 0.15 -3.06 8.83
N SER A 333 0.41 -2.60 10.05
CA SER A 333 -0.14 -1.36 10.59
C SER A 333 0.20 -0.12 9.74
N SER A 334 1.37 -0.10 9.09
CA SER A 334 1.76 0.97 8.16
C SER A 334 1.00 0.88 6.84
N MET A 335 0.77 -0.33 6.33
CA MET A 335 -0.03 -0.58 5.13
C MET A 335 -1.48 -0.12 5.36
N LEU A 336 -2.10 -0.58 6.45
CA LEU A 336 -3.47 -0.23 6.81
C LEU A 336 -3.64 1.28 7.01
N ARG A 337 -2.71 1.91 7.73
CA ARG A 337 -2.72 3.37 7.96
C ARG A 337 -2.66 4.15 6.66
N THR A 338 -1.79 3.75 5.73
CA THR A 338 -1.64 4.42 4.43
C THR A 338 -2.88 4.26 3.58
N ILE A 339 -3.48 3.06 3.53
CA ILE A 339 -4.74 2.82 2.81
C ILE A 339 -5.87 3.66 3.39
N ALA A 340 -6.03 3.65 4.71
CA ALA A 340 -7.11 4.37 5.38
C ALA A 340 -6.97 5.89 5.21
N ALA A 341 -5.76 6.44 5.37
CA ALA A 341 -5.49 7.85 5.10
C ALA A 341 -5.73 8.20 3.62
N ALA A 342 -5.26 7.37 2.69
CA ALA A 342 -5.50 7.57 1.25
C ALA A 342 -7.00 7.61 0.93
N ARG A 343 -7.82 6.74 1.54
CA ARG A 343 -9.28 6.71 1.33
C ARG A 343 -9.94 7.99 1.81
N ILE A 344 -9.55 8.51 2.97
CA ILE A 344 -10.11 9.76 3.49
C ILE A 344 -9.71 10.95 2.61
N VAL A 345 -8.43 11.02 2.22
CA VAL A 345 -7.88 12.14 1.45
C VAL A 345 -8.36 12.13 -0.01
N MET A 346 -8.50 10.95 -0.61
CA MET A 346 -8.91 10.76 -2.02
C MET A 346 -10.17 9.88 -2.11
N PRO A 347 -11.34 10.39 -1.71
CA PRO A 347 -12.51 9.55 -1.45
C PRO A 347 -13.11 8.88 -2.68
N ALA A 348 -12.95 9.44 -3.87
CA ALA A 348 -13.41 8.86 -5.14
C ALA A 348 -12.36 8.00 -5.87
N THR A 349 -11.12 7.93 -5.37
CA THR A 349 -10.02 7.19 -6.02
C THR A 349 -10.11 5.69 -5.74
N ILE A 350 -9.80 4.87 -6.74
CA ILE A 350 -9.64 3.43 -6.55
C ILE A 350 -8.33 3.16 -5.82
N ILE A 351 -8.40 2.60 -4.61
CA ILE A 351 -7.22 2.27 -3.81
C ILE A 351 -6.90 0.80 -3.99
N ARG A 352 -5.72 0.53 -4.55
CA ARG A 352 -5.31 -0.82 -4.94
C ARG A 352 -4.29 -1.39 -3.97
N ILE A 353 -4.58 -2.57 -3.42
CA ILE A 353 -3.55 -3.40 -2.78
C ILE A 353 -2.75 -4.06 -3.92
N ALA A 354 -1.55 -3.55 -4.16
CA ALA A 354 -0.75 -3.91 -5.33
C ALA A 354 0.34 -4.94 -4.97
N ALA A 355 1.62 -4.64 -5.20
CA ALA A 355 2.71 -5.55 -4.86
C ALA A 355 2.80 -5.78 -3.33
N GLY A 356 3.22 -6.99 -2.93
CA GLY A 356 3.30 -7.41 -1.53
C GLY A 356 2.01 -8.00 -0.95
N ARG A 357 0.90 -8.05 -1.72
CA ARG A 357 -0.35 -8.69 -1.25
C ARG A 357 -0.16 -10.18 -0.90
N LYS A 358 0.67 -10.91 -1.66
CA LYS A 358 0.89 -12.35 -1.46
C LYS A 358 1.42 -12.70 -0.06
N THR A 359 2.09 -11.77 0.61
CA THR A 359 2.61 -11.96 1.98
C THR A 359 1.61 -11.57 3.07
N MET A 360 0.44 -11.02 2.71
CA MET A 360 -0.60 -10.65 3.65
C MET A 360 -1.49 -11.85 3.96
N SER A 361 -1.88 -12.01 5.23
CA SER A 361 -2.94 -12.96 5.58
C SER A 361 -4.28 -12.53 4.95
N GLU A 362 -5.21 -13.47 4.86
CA GLU A 362 -6.54 -13.18 4.34
C GLU A 362 -7.27 -12.11 5.18
N GLU A 363 -7.16 -12.17 6.51
CA GLU A 363 -7.77 -11.21 7.44
C GLU A 363 -7.14 -9.82 7.29
N GLN A 364 -5.83 -9.75 7.01
CA GLN A 364 -5.16 -8.48 6.72
C GLN A 364 -5.69 -7.86 5.42
N GLN A 365 -5.92 -8.66 4.38
CA GLN A 365 -6.54 -8.20 3.14
C GLN A 365 -7.99 -7.74 3.37
N ALA A 366 -8.78 -8.53 4.10
CA ALA A 366 -10.15 -8.18 4.49
C ALA A 366 -10.21 -6.84 5.25
N MET A 367 -9.29 -6.62 6.19
CA MET A 367 -9.20 -5.37 6.94
C MET A 367 -8.81 -4.18 6.03
N CYS A 368 -7.96 -4.39 5.03
CA CYS A 368 -7.66 -3.37 4.02
C CYS A 368 -8.90 -3.04 3.16
N PHE A 369 -9.68 -4.04 2.75
CA PHE A 369 -10.95 -3.80 2.04
C PHE A 369 -11.95 -3.02 2.90
N MET A 370 -12.09 -3.41 4.17
CA MET A 370 -12.92 -2.66 5.13
C MET A 370 -12.47 -1.20 5.32
N ALA A 371 -11.16 -0.96 5.32
CA ALA A 371 -10.59 0.39 5.41
C ALA A 371 -10.65 1.19 4.08
N GLY A 372 -11.19 0.60 3.01
CA GLY A 372 -11.49 1.28 1.77
C GLY A 372 -10.55 1.00 0.60
N ALA A 373 -9.68 0.00 0.67
CA ALA A 373 -9.10 -0.57 -0.55
C ALA A 373 -10.21 -1.23 -1.37
N ASN A 374 -10.18 -1.08 -2.69
CA ASN A 374 -11.23 -1.60 -3.59
C ASN A 374 -10.67 -2.03 -4.95
N ALA A 375 -9.40 -2.40 -5.00
CA ALA A 375 -8.80 -3.04 -6.16
C ALA A 375 -7.63 -3.95 -5.77
N ILE A 376 -7.38 -4.97 -6.59
CA ILE A 376 -6.25 -5.89 -6.46
C ILE A 376 -5.69 -6.30 -7.82
N PHE A 377 -4.46 -6.82 -7.83
CA PHE A 377 -3.97 -7.58 -8.98
C PHE A 377 -4.27 -9.08 -8.82
N THR A 378 -4.78 -9.77 -9.83
CA THR A 378 -5.08 -11.20 -9.76
C THR A 378 -4.46 -11.95 -10.93
N GLY A 379 -3.94 -13.15 -10.67
CA GLY A 379 -3.35 -14.03 -11.67
C GLY A 379 -2.14 -14.81 -11.14
N GLU A 380 -1.46 -15.52 -12.02
CA GLU A 380 -0.33 -16.38 -11.61
C GLU A 380 0.88 -15.56 -11.13
N LYS A 381 1.17 -14.42 -11.76
CA LYS A 381 2.34 -13.59 -11.48
C LYS A 381 2.07 -12.10 -11.69
N MET A 382 2.90 -11.29 -11.05
CA MET A 382 3.04 -9.86 -11.30
C MET A 382 4.12 -9.64 -12.39
N LEU A 383 4.94 -8.57 -12.27
CA LEU A 383 6.02 -8.32 -13.22
C LEU A 383 7.15 -9.35 -13.12
N THR A 384 7.63 -9.59 -11.90
CA THR A 384 8.73 -10.52 -11.60
C THR A 384 8.51 -11.33 -10.33
N THR A 385 7.44 -11.07 -9.59
CA THR A 385 7.10 -11.70 -8.31
C THR A 385 5.79 -12.47 -8.43
N ASP A 386 5.54 -13.37 -7.50
CA ASP A 386 4.29 -14.11 -7.45
C ASP A 386 3.09 -13.20 -7.13
N CYS A 387 1.90 -13.68 -7.49
CA CYS A 387 0.62 -13.05 -7.20
C CYS A 387 -0.32 -14.09 -6.56
N ASN A 388 -1.46 -13.65 -6.04
CA ASN A 388 -2.53 -14.57 -5.66
C ASN A 388 -3.28 -14.99 -6.93
N SER A 389 -3.56 -16.30 -7.03
CA SER A 389 -4.24 -16.86 -8.19
C SER A 389 -5.70 -16.42 -8.25
N TRP A 390 -6.32 -16.55 -9.42
CA TRP A 390 -7.75 -16.27 -9.60
C TRP A 390 -8.62 -17.11 -8.66
N ASP A 391 -8.29 -18.38 -8.45
CA ASP A 391 -9.05 -19.28 -7.56
C ASP A 391 -8.91 -18.87 -6.09
N GLU A 392 -7.71 -18.49 -5.64
CA GLU A 392 -7.48 -17.97 -4.29
C GLU A 392 -8.32 -16.71 -4.05
N ASP A 393 -8.26 -15.75 -4.99
CA ASP A 393 -8.99 -14.48 -4.89
C ASP A 393 -10.51 -14.70 -4.95
N ASN A 394 -11.01 -15.56 -5.85
CA ASN A 394 -12.43 -15.89 -5.95
C ASN A 394 -12.96 -16.56 -4.69
N ALA A 395 -12.19 -17.48 -4.10
CA ALA A 395 -12.57 -18.15 -2.86
C ALA A 395 -12.61 -17.16 -1.67
N MET A 396 -11.63 -16.26 -1.58
CA MET A 396 -11.64 -15.16 -0.60
C MET A 396 -12.87 -14.27 -0.78
N PHE A 397 -13.16 -13.87 -2.02
CA PHE A 397 -14.30 -13.01 -2.32
C PHE A 397 -15.62 -13.65 -1.87
N GLY A 398 -15.80 -14.96 -2.14
CA GLY A 398 -16.96 -15.71 -1.67
C GLY A 398 -17.09 -15.73 -0.14
N ARG A 399 -15.99 -15.88 0.60
CA ARG A 399 -16.00 -15.88 2.08
C ARG A 399 -16.34 -14.51 2.67
N TRP A 400 -15.81 -13.44 2.09
CA TRP A 400 -15.95 -12.08 2.62
C TRP A 400 -17.10 -11.27 2.00
N GLY A 401 -17.90 -11.89 1.13
CA GLY A 401 -19.04 -11.23 0.48
C GLY A 401 -18.65 -10.16 -0.53
N LEU A 402 -17.46 -10.29 -1.13
CA LEU A 402 -16.96 -9.39 -2.17
C LEU A 402 -17.31 -9.92 -3.55
N LYS A 403 -17.40 -9.04 -4.53
CA LYS A 403 -17.64 -9.38 -5.93
C LYS A 403 -16.75 -8.55 -6.87
N PRO A 404 -16.38 -9.09 -8.05
CA PRO A 404 -15.65 -8.32 -9.05
C PRO A 404 -16.43 -7.09 -9.52
N MET A 405 -15.78 -5.93 -9.52
CA MET A 405 -16.30 -4.69 -10.11
C MET A 405 -16.36 -4.83 -11.64
N LYS A 406 -17.48 -4.45 -12.25
CA LYS A 406 -17.65 -4.50 -13.71
C LYS A 406 -16.69 -3.53 -14.43
N SER A 407 -16.26 -3.90 -15.63
CA SER A 407 -15.43 -3.02 -16.47
C SER A 407 -16.18 -1.73 -16.81
N PHE A 408 -15.46 -0.60 -16.81
CA PHE A 408 -16.00 0.76 -17.00
C PHE A 408 -17.04 1.23 -15.97
N ASN A 409 -17.33 0.43 -14.94
CA ASN A 409 -18.23 0.82 -13.87
C ASN A 409 -17.44 1.64 -12.84
N LYS A 410 -17.32 2.95 -13.08
CA LYS A 410 -16.88 3.87 -12.04
C LYS A 410 -18.10 4.15 -11.16
N SER A 411 -18.27 3.39 -10.09
CA SER A 411 -19.13 3.79 -8.97
C SER A 411 -18.42 4.93 -8.22
N ALA A 412 -18.48 6.12 -8.81
CA ALA A 412 -18.46 7.37 -8.08
C ALA A 412 -19.85 7.97 -8.29
N THR A 413 -20.84 7.34 -7.69
CA THR A 413 -22.21 7.88 -7.65
C THR A 413 -22.23 8.84 -6.46
N PRO A 414 -22.49 10.15 -6.66
CA PRO A 414 -22.83 11.04 -5.56
C PRO A 414 -24.02 10.45 -4.79
N VAL A 415 -24.03 10.62 -3.47
CA VAL A 415 -24.99 9.99 -2.53
C VAL A 415 -26.47 10.22 -2.91
N ASP A 416 -26.76 11.26 -3.70
CA ASP A 416 -28.12 11.62 -4.12
C ASP A 416 -28.87 10.52 -4.90
N GLU A 417 -28.19 9.49 -5.42
CA GLU A 417 -28.83 8.36 -6.13
C GLU A 417 -28.83 7.04 -5.34
N ILE A 418 -28.20 6.96 -4.17
CA ILE A 418 -28.27 5.78 -3.30
C ILE A 418 -29.31 6.07 -2.23
N GLY A 419 -30.58 5.78 -2.53
CA GLY A 419 -31.69 5.85 -1.58
C GLY A 419 -31.55 4.86 -0.43
N LEU A 420 -30.68 5.20 0.53
CA LEU A 420 -30.52 4.54 1.83
C LEU A 420 -30.61 5.57 2.96
#